data_AF-A0A354UDP0-F1
#
_entry.id   AF-A0A354UDP0-F1
#
_cell.length_a   1.000
_cell.length_b   1.000
_cell.length_c   1.000
_cell.angle_alpha   90.00
_cell.angle_beta   90.00
_cell.angle_gamma   90.00
#
_symmetry.space_group_name_H-M   'P 1'
#
loop_
_entity.id
_entity.type
_entity.pdbx_description
1 polymer ?
#
loop_
_entity_poly.entity_id
_entity_poly.type
_entity_poly.pdbx_seq_one_letter_code
_entity_poly.pdbx_strand_id
1 'polypeptide(L)'
;ADAKPGIISLAHNGVLYLDEMPEYPRSVLEALRQPLEDRVIAVARSKTYAVYPASFMLCGSMNPCPCGNYGVKNAQCTCTASQIIKYRARISAPLLDRIDLQIEVEGVKYDDLSATDLEESSEIVRQRVNRTREIQRKRFEGENVKTNAEMNEKLIRKYCVLSPECNEILKNAYERFNLTARARSRILKVARTIADMDESKDILAKHVLEACGYRSRQTNEKLY
;
A
#
# COMPACT_ATOMS: atom_id res chain seq x y z
N ALA A 1 5.26 -20.65 28.91
CA ALA A 1 4.24 -19.95 28.11
C ALA A 1 4.43 -20.37 26.67
N ASP A 2 3.45 -21.05 26.09
CA ASP A 2 3.54 -21.58 24.74
C ASP A 2 3.74 -20.44 23.73
N ALA A 3 4.58 -20.66 22.73
CA ALA A 3 4.69 -19.76 21.59
C ALA A 3 3.38 -19.85 20.81
N LYS A 4 2.35 -19.06 21.17
CA LYS A 4 1.07 -19.02 20.47
C LYS A 4 1.11 -18.00 19.31
N PRO A 5 0.34 -18.24 18.22
CA PRO A 5 0.23 -17.26 17.13
C PRO A 5 -0.42 -15.97 17.62
N GLY A 6 0.12 -14.83 17.18
CA GLY A 6 -0.45 -13.51 17.43
C GLY A 6 -1.43 -13.05 16.35
N ILE A 7 -1.97 -11.83 16.49
CA ILE A 7 -2.97 -11.27 15.56
C ILE A 7 -2.51 -11.24 14.09
N ILE A 8 -1.21 -11.01 13.87
CA ILE A 8 -0.58 -11.02 12.53
C ILE A 8 -0.72 -12.38 11.86
N SER A 9 -0.50 -13.47 12.60
CA SER A 9 -0.66 -14.83 12.09
C SER A 9 -2.12 -15.23 11.94
N LEU A 10 -2.98 -14.76 12.84
CA LEU A 10 -4.43 -14.97 12.74
C LEU A 10 -5.04 -14.26 11.53
N ALA A 11 -4.44 -13.16 11.07
CA ALA A 11 -4.84 -12.44 9.87
C ALA A 11 -4.34 -13.10 8.56
N HIS A 12 -3.70 -14.28 8.62
CA HIS A 12 -3.20 -14.96 7.42
C HIS A 12 -4.31 -15.20 6.38
N ASN A 13 -4.05 -14.79 5.14
CA ASN A 13 -4.97 -14.73 4.00
C ASN A 13 -6.19 -13.81 4.18
N GLY A 14 -6.17 -12.98 5.23
CA GLY A 14 -7.18 -11.96 5.50
C GLY A 14 -6.61 -10.55 5.43
N VAL A 15 -7.29 -9.65 6.13
CA VAL A 15 -6.95 -8.23 6.23
C VAL A 15 -6.62 -7.91 7.68
N LEU A 16 -5.47 -7.27 7.90
CA LEU A 16 -5.14 -6.61 9.16
C LEU A 16 -5.43 -5.13 8.99
N TYR A 17 -6.48 -4.64 9.64
CA TYR A 17 -6.84 -3.22 9.64
C TYR A 17 -6.32 -2.54 10.90
N LEU A 18 -5.59 -1.44 10.73
CA LEU A 18 -5.08 -0.60 11.82
C LEU A 18 -5.67 0.81 11.68
N ASP A 19 -6.69 1.09 12.48
CA ASP A 19 -7.25 2.44 12.55
C ASP A 19 -6.34 3.37 13.36
N GLU A 20 -6.12 4.59 12.90
CA GLU A 20 -5.24 5.57 13.53
C GLU A 20 -3.82 5.02 13.80
N MET A 21 -3.16 4.50 12.76
CA MET A 21 -1.83 3.88 12.86
C MET A 21 -0.80 4.63 13.74
N PRO A 22 -0.70 5.97 13.71
CA PRO A 22 0.24 6.70 14.56
C PRO A 22 -0.01 6.58 16.06
N GLU A 23 -1.18 6.13 16.52
CA GLU A 23 -1.47 5.94 17.95
C GLU A 23 -0.93 4.62 18.50
N TYR A 24 -0.54 3.68 17.63
CA TYR A 24 0.10 2.45 18.08
C TYR A 24 1.54 2.70 18.55
N PRO A 25 2.02 1.94 19.57
CA PRO A 25 3.41 2.00 19.97
C PRO A 25 4.34 1.72 18.78
N ARG A 26 5.39 2.53 18.63
CA ARG A 26 6.33 2.40 17.51
C ARG A 26 6.90 0.99 17.38
N SER A 27 7.19 0.32 18.49
CA SER A 27 7.68 -1.08 18.48
C SER A 27 6.72 -2.06 17.79
N VAL A 28 5.40 -1.85 17.91
CA VAL A 28 4.37 -2.68 17.27
C VAL A 28 4.37 -2.44 15.76
N LEU A 29 4.43 -1.17 15.33
CA LEU A 29 4.50 -0.82 13.91
C LEU A 29 5.78 -1.35 13.25
N GLU A 30 6.92 -1.24 13.94
CA GLU A 30 8.20 -1.75 13.46
C GLU A 30 8.20 -3.28 13.31
N ALA A 31 7.48 -3.99 14.17
CA ALA A 31 7.34 -5.45 14.10
C ALA A 31 6.59 -5.91 12.84
N LEU A 32 5.80 -5.04 12.17
CA LEU A 32 5.12 -5.37 10.92
C LEU A 32 6.06 -5.46 9.72
N ARG A 33 7.25 -4.85 9.78
CA ARG A 33 8.16 -4.76 8.62
C ARG A 33 8.55 -6.11 8.05
N GLN A 34 8.87 -7.06 8.94
CA GLN A 34 9.29 -8.40 8.52
C GLN A 34 8.12 -9.22 7.95
N PRO A 35 6.96 -9.35 8.64
CA PRO A 35 5.80 -10.04 8.09
C PRO A 35 5.31 -9.51 6.74
N LEU A 36 5.40 -8.19 6.50
CA LEU A 36 5.00 -7.56 5.23
C LEU A 36 5.92 -7.94 4.04
N GLU A 37 7.14 -8.41 4.31
CA GLU A 37 8.08 -8.86 3.28
C GLU A 37 8.12 -10.39 3.19
N ASP A 38 8.39 -11.06 4.31
CA ASP A 38 8.65 -12.50 4.36
C ASP A 38 7.37 -13.33 4.42
N ARG A 39 6.24 -12.71 4.80
CA ARG A 39 4.93 -13.37 4.98
C ARG A 39 4.93 -14.51 5.99
N VAL A 40 5.91 -14.51 6.88
CA VAL A 40 6.03 -15.41 8.02
C VAL A 40 6.47 -14.62 9.23
N ILE A 41 6.20 -15.16 10.41
CA ILE A 41 6.69 -14.62 11.67
C ILE A 41 7.31 -15.74 12.49
N ALA A 42 8.54 -15.53 12.94
CA ALA A 42 9.22 -16.44 13.84
C ALA A 42 9.01 -15.98 15.28
N VAL A 43 8.48 -16.85 16.12
CA VAL A 43 8.28 -16.60 17.56
C VAL A 43 9.22 -17.50 18.34
N ALA A 44 10.20 -16.87 19.00
CA ALA A 44 11.10 -17.54 19.93
C ALA A 44 10.69 -17.20 21.37
N ARG A 45 10.35 -18.22 22.15
CA ARG A 45 10.18 -18.14 23.61
C ARG A 45 11.08 -19.18 24.26
N SER A 46 11.40 -18.99 25.54
CA SER A 46 12.44 -19.70 26.33
C SER A 46 12.79 -21.15 25.92
N LYS A 47 11.82 -21.99 25.55
CA LYS A 47 12.05 -23.40 25.16
C LYS A 47 11.41 -23.80 23.82
N THR A 48 10.90 -22.85 23.03
CA THR A 48 10.11 -23.16 21.83
C THR A 48 10.37 -22.12 20.74
N TYR A 49 10.72 -22.61 19.56
CA TYR A 49 10.81 -21.84 18.34
C TYR A 49 9.70 -22.30 17.40
N ALA A 50 8.83 -21.38 16.97
CA ALA A 50 7.75 -21.67 16.05
C ALA A 50 7.72 -20.62 14.94
N VAL A 51 7.47 -21.06 13.71
CA VAL A 51 7.28 -20.18 12.55
C VAL A 51 5.82 -20.27 12.13
N TYR A 52 5.16 -19.12 12.06
CA TYR A 52 3.76 -19.00 11.67
C TYR A 52 3.61 -18.30 10.32
N PRO A 53 2.66 -18.71 9.47
CA PRO A 53 2.32 -17.96 8.26
C PRO A 53 1.71 -16.61 8.63
N ALA A 54 1.99 -15.59 7.82
CA ALA A 54 1.58 -14.20 8.00
C ALA A 54 1.43 -13.47 6.65
N SER A 55 0.87 -14.15 5.64
CA SER A 55 0.52 -13.51 4.37
C SER A 55 -0.83 -12.78 4.52
N PHE A 56 -0.84 -11.50 4.87
CA PHE A 56 -2.06 -10.70 5.06
C PHE A 56 -2.01 -9.41 4.22
N MET A 57 -3.17 -8.81 3.96
CA MET A 57 -3.27 -7.45 3.45
C MET A 57 -3.28 -6.48 4.63
N LEU A 58 -2.34 -5.54 4.68
CA LEU A 58 -2.36 -4.45 5.65
C LEU A 58 -3.16 -3.28 5.09
N CYS A 59 -4.18 -2.88 5.82
CA CYS A 59 -4.92 -1.64 5.60
C CYS A 59 -4.73 -0.76 6.83
N GLY A 60 -4.42 0.52 6.63
CA GLY A 60 -4.23 1.44 7.73
C GLY A 60 -4.76 2.82 7.40
N SER A 61 -5.35 3.47 8.39
CA SER A 61 -5.76 4.87 8.32
C SER A 61 -4.83 5.70 9.20
N MET A 62 -4.73 6.99 8.90
CA MET A 62 -4.12 7.96 9.79
C MET A 62 -4.66 9.35 9.48
N ASN A 63 -4.85 10.15 10.53
CA ASN A 63 -5.12 11.58 10.37
C ASN A 63 -3.89 12.30 9.79
N PRO A 64 -4.04 13.46 9.15
CA PRO A 64 -2.89 14.21 8.61
C PRO A 64 -2.04 14.87 9.72
N CYS A 65 -2.62 15.09 10.90
CA CYS A 65 -2.02 15.63 12.12
C CYS A 65 -2.83 15.16 13.37
N PRO A 66 -2.36 15.41 14.60
CA PRO A 66 -3.10 15.02 15.82
C PRO A 66 -4.51 15.60 15.93
N CYS A 67 -4.77 16.82 15.42
CA CYS A 67 -6.10 17.42 15.46
C CYS A 67 -6.95 17.13 14.21
N GLY A 68 -6.45 16.36 13.25
CA GLY A 68 -7.18 16.00 12.01
C GLY A 68 -7.30 17.11 10.96
N ASN A 69 -7.18 18.37 11.33
CA ASN A 69 -7.54 19.50 10.44
C ASN A 69 -6.43 19.99 9.50
N TYR A 70 -5.25 19.36 9.49
CA TYR A 70 -4.15 19.81 8.63
C TYR A 70 -4.46 19.54 7.15
N GLY A 71 -4.51 20.61 6.33
CA GLY A 71 -4.79 20.53 4.89
C GLY A 71 -6.27 20.37 4.53
N VAL A 72 -7.18 20.40 5.52
CA VAL A 72 -8.63 20.28 5.30
C VAL A 72 -9.19 21.64 4.89
N LYS A 73 -9.88 21.69 3.74
CA LYS A 73 -10.61 22.88 3.27
C LYS A 73 -11.69 23.21 4.31
N ASN A 74 -11.70 24.45 4.80
CA ASN A 74 -12.65 24.98 5.81
C ASN A 74 -12.45 24.52 7.27
N ALA A 75 -11.31 23.92 7.63
CA ALA A 75 -10.98 23.64 9.03
C ALA A 75 -9.65 24.30 9.43
N GLN A 76 -9.62 24.88 10.64
CA GLN A 76 -8.39 25.47 11.17
C GLN A 76 -7.59 24.40 11.94
N CYS A 77 -6.36 24.17 11.51
CA CYS A 77 -5.41 23.33 12.24
C CYS A 77 -4.84 24.10 13.44
N THR A 78 -4.88 23.48 14.62
CA THR A 78 -4.31 24.03 15.86
C THR A 78 -2.92 23.48 16.16
N CYS A 79 -2.44 22.51 15.38
CA CYS A 79 -1.13 21.91 15.58
C CYS A 79 -0.01 22.77 15.00
N THR A 80 1.10 22.87 15.73
CA THR A 80 2.34 23.47 15.21
C THR A 80 3.01 22.57 14.18
N ALA A 81 3.85 23.13 13.31
CA ALA A 81 4.64 22.37 12.34
C ALA A 81 5.44 21.24 13.02
N SER A 82 6.05 21.51 14.18
CA SER A 82 6.78 20.49 14.95
C SER A 82 5.89 19.36 15.47
N GLN A 83 4.65 19.65 15.87
CA GLN A 83 3.69 18.61 16.28
C GLN A 83 3.29 17.72 15.11
N ILE A 84 3.04 18.32 13.94
CA ILE A 84 2.68 17.59 12.71
C ILE A 84 3.82 16.67 12.27
N ILE A 85 5.06 17.19 12.22
CA ILE A 85 6.24 16.41 11.87
C ILE A 85 6.44 15.25 12.85
N LYS A 86 6.36 15.51 14.16
CA LYS A 86 6.49 14.46 15.19
C LYS A 86 5.42 13.38 15.07
N TYR A 87 4.18 13.76 14.81
CA TYR A 87 3.06 12.83 14.63
C TYR A 87 3.26 11.95 13.39
N ARG A 88 3.57 12.55 12.24
CA ARG A 88 3.84 11.80 10.99
C ARG A 88 5.07 10.89 11.13
N ALA A 89 6.08 11.31 11.89
CA ALA A 89 7.29 10.54 12.15
C ALA A 89 7.08 9.33 13.08
N ARG A 90 5.89 9.15 13.68
CA ARG A 90 5.55 7.92 14.41
C ARG A 90 5.51 6.70 13.49
N ILE A 91 5.17 6.90 12.21
CA ILE A 91 5.30 5.89 11.16
C ILE A 91 6.66 6.07 10.49
N SER A 92 7.50 5.03 10.53
CA SER A 92 8.84 5.13 9.97
C SER A 92 8.84 5.06 8.44
N ALA A 93 9.77 5.76 7.80
CA ALA A 93 9.97 5.68 6.35
C ALA A 93 10.22 4.23 5.88
N PRO A 94 11.02 3.39 6.57
CA PRO A 94 11.14 1.97 6.22
C PRO A 94 9.81 1.19 6.22
N LEU A 95 8.87 1.52 7.10
CA LEU A 95 7.54 0.89 7.09
C LEU A 95 6.70 1.42 5.92
N LEU A 96 6.68 2.73 5.68
CA LEU A 96 5.97 3.36 4.56
C LEU A 96 6.42 2.82 3.18
N ASP A 97 7.72 2.55 3.03
CA ASP A 97 8.26 1.93 1.80
C ASP A 97 7.60 0.58 1.49
N ARG A 98 7.14 -0.15 2.52
CA ARG A 98 6.48 -1.46 2.39
C ARG A 98 4.98 -1.38 2.11
N ILE A 99 4.36 -0.20 2.15
CA ILE A 99 2.93 -0.01 1.91
C ILE A 99 2.67 0.31 0.44
N ASP A 100 2.17 -0.63 -0.36
CA ASP A 100 2.02 -0.50 -1.82
C ASP A 100 1.28 0.76 -2.29
N LEU A 101 0.21 1.17 -1.58
CA LEU A 101 -0.64 2.32 -1.92
C LEU A 101 -0.70 3.32 -0.76
N GLN A 102 -0.53 4.60 -1.04
CA GLN A 102 -0.61 5.70 -0.09
C GLN A 102 -1.51 6.79 -0.67
N ILE A 103 -2.77 6.76 -0.27
CA ILE A 103 -3.83 7.60 -0.85
C ILE A 103 -4.24 8.63 0.20
N GLU A 104 -4.29 9.88 -0.20
CA GLU A 104 -4.91 10.95 0.58
C GLU A 104 -6.39 11.02 0.19
N VAL A 105 -7.27 10.94 1.18
CA VAL A 105 -8.72 10.97 0.98
C VAL A 105 -9.21 12.34 1.46
N GLU A 106 -9.86 13.09 0.58
CA GLU A 106 -10.53 14.34 0.97
C GLU A 106 -11.78 14.01 1.80
N GLY A 107 -12.17 14.94 2.69
CA GLY A 107 -13.43 14.81 3.41
C GLY A 107 -14.61 14.79 2.45
N VAL A 108 -15.60 13.94 2.72
CA VAL A 108 -16.84 13.85 1.93
C VAL A 108 -17.60 15.17 2.06
N LYS A 109 -18.03 15.78 0.95
CA LYS A 109 -18.87 16.98 1.01
C LYS A 109 -20.27 16.59 1.46
N TYR A 110 -20.95 17.51 2.14
CA TYR A 110 -22.34 17.27 2.55
C TYR A 110 -23.25 16.97 1.36
N ASP A 111 -23.03 17.64 0.23
CA ASP A 111 -23.81 17.41 -0.99
C ASP A 111 -23.61 15.99 -1.54
N ASP A 112 -22.40 15.41 -1.42
CA ASP A 112 -22.10 14.03 -1.83
C ASP A 112 -22.81 13.01 -0.91
N LEU A 113 -22.99 13.32 0.38
CA LEU A 113 -23.77 12.48 1.30
C LEU A 113 -25.28 12.49 0.97
N SER A 114 -25.75 13.54 0.30
CA SER A 114 -27.14 13.68 -0.15
C SER A 114 -27.36 13.28 -1.60
N ALA A 115 -26.28 12.97 -2.32
CA ALA A 115 -26.35 12.58 -3.72
C ALA A 115 -27.09 11.24 -3.84
N THR A 116 -28.13 11.22 -4.67
CA THR A 116 -28.89 10.02 -5.02
C THR A 116 -28.32 9.30 -6.24
N ASP A 117 -27.18 9.76 -6.75
CA ASP A 117 -26.53 9.13 -7.89
C ASP A 117 -26.08 7.72 -7.52
N LEU A 118 -26.46 6.74 -8.33
CA LEU A 118 -26.09 5.35 -8.15
C LEU A 118 -24.59 5.21 -8.46
N GLU A 119 -23.76 5.15 -7.42
CA GLU A 119 -22.37 4.72 -7.55
C GLU A 119 -22.28 3.28 -8.08
N GLU A 120 -21.10 2.87 -8.55
CA GLU A 120 -20.86 1.48 -8.96
C GLU A 120 -21.24 0.51 -7.83
N SER A 121 -22.12 -0.45 -8.12
CA SER A 121 -22.50 -1.45 -7.13
C SER A 121 -21.33 -2.37 -6.76
N SER A 122 -21.35 -2.91 -5.54
CA SER A 122 -20.33 -3.88 -5.11
C SER A 122 -20.28 -5.12 -6.02
N GLU A 123 -21.38 -5.46 -6.70
CA GLU A 123 -21.41 -6.54 -7.69
C GLU A 123 -20.55 -6.21 -8.92
N ILE A 124 -20.67 -5.00 -9.47
CA ILE A 124 -19.86 -4.54 -10.61
C ILE A 124 -18.37 -4.54 -10.22
N VAL A 125 -18.05 -4.01 -9.03
CA VAL A 125 -16.68 -4.01 -8.51
C VAL A 125 -16.14 -5.44 -8.36
N ARG A 126 -16.95 -6.36 -7.81
CA ARG A 126 -16.58 -7.78 -7.67
C ARG A 126 -16.29 -8.43 -9.01
N GLN A 127 -17.09 -8.15 -10.03
CA GLN A 127 -16.86 -8.67 -11.38
C GLN A 127 -15.53 -8.18 -11.95
N ARG A 128 -15.21 -6.88 -11.82
CA ARG A 128 -13.92 -6.31 -12.23
C ARG A 128 -12.76 -6.99 -11.51
N VAL A 129 -12.83 -7.11 -10.17
CA VAL A 129 -11.79 -7.78 -9.37
C VAL A 129 -11.58 -9.22 -9.80
N ASN A 130 -12.65 -9.99 -10.01
CA ASN A 130 -12.55 -11.40 -10.39
C ASN A 130 -11.92 -11.58 -11.78
N ARG A 131 -12.24 -10.71 -12.75
CA ARG A 131 -11.59 -10.72 -14.08
C ARG A 131 -10.09 -10.47 -13.96
N THR A 132 -9.69 -9.46 -13.19
CA THR A 132 -8.28 -9.17 -12.90
C THR A 132 -7.57 -10.35 -12.22
N ARG A 133 -8.22 -11.01 -11.27
CA ARG A 133 -7.67 -12.21 -10.60
C ARG A 133 -7.49 -13.37 -11.56
N GLU A 134 -8.40 -13.57 -12.50
CA GLU A 134 -8.29 -14.61 -13.50
C GLU A 134 -7.09 -14.40 -14.44
N ILE A 135 -6.83 -13.15 -14.85
CA ILE A 135 -5.63 -12.79 -15.61
C ILE A 135 -4.36 -13.14 -14.83
N GLN A 136 -4.31 -12.79 -13.53
CA GLN A 136 -3.16 -13.11 -12.67
C GLN A 136 -2.98 -14.62 -12.48
N ARG A 137 -4.08 -15.37 -12.28
CA ARG A 137 -4.05 -16.84 -12.12
C ARG A 137 -3.46 -17.53 -13.35
N LYS A 138 -3.86 -17.08 -14.55
CA LYS A 138 -3.29 -17.59 -15.81
C LYS A 138 -1.82 -17.20 -15.97
N ARG A 139 -1.45 -15.95 -15.66
CA ARG A 139 -0.06 -15.47 -15.76
C ARG A 139 0.91 -16.26 -14.88
N PHE A 140 0.48 -16.58 -13.67
CA PHE A 140 1.30 -17.24 -12.64
C PHE A 140 1.09 -18.76 -12.58
N GLU A 141 0.47 -19.35 -13.59
CA GLU A 141 0.39 -20.80 -13.70
C GLU A 141 1.82 -21.41 -13.69
N GLY A 142 2.06 -22.33 -12.76
CA GLY A 142 3.39 -22.93 -12.53
C GLY A 142 4.36 -22.09 -11.69
N GLU A 143 3.98 -20.88 -11.26
CA GLU A 143 4.76 -20.07 -10.32
C GLU A 143 4.23 -20.22 -8.88
N ASN A 144 5.06 -19.98 -7.87
CA ASN A 144 4.66 -20.07 -6.45
C ASN A 144 4.00 -18.77 -5.92
N VAL A 145 3.33 -18.02 -6.79
CA VAL A 145 2.67 -16.74 -6.47
C VAL A 145 1.28 -16.72 -7.05
N LYS A 146 0.34 -16.09 -6.35
CA LYS A 146 -1.05 -16.02 -6.82
C LYS A 146 -1.44 -14.67 -7.39
N THR A 147 -0.69 -13.62 -7.05
CA THR A 147 -1.07 -12.23 -7.31
C THR A 147 0.13 -11.36 -7.64
N ASN A 148 -0.11 -10.20 -8.25
CA ASN A 148 0.96 -9.26 -8.60
C ASN A 148 1.72 -8.76 -7.34
N ALA A 149 1.03 -8.63 -6.21
CA ALA A 149 1.63 -8.20 -4.94
C ALA A 149 2.74 -9.15 -4.46
N GLU A 150 2.67 -10.43 -4.82
CA GLU A 150 3.58 -11.48 -4.37
C GLU A 150 4.83 -11.62 -5.26
N MET A 151 4.88 -10.92 -6.40
CA MET A 151 6.01 -11.02 -7.30
C MET A 151 7.33 -10.68 -6.59
N ASN A 152 8.33 -11.53 -6.74
CA ASN A 152 9.71 -11.19 -6.40
C ASN A 152 10.37 -10.43 -7.56
N GLU A 153 11.60 -9.98 -7.39
CA GLU A 153 12.32 -9.18 -8.39
C GLU A 153 12.48 -9.91 -9.74
N LYS A 154 12.67 -11.24 -9.72
CA LYS A 154 12.74 -12.06 -10.95
C LYS A 154 11.41 -12.01 -11.72
N LEU A 155 10.28 -12.16 -11.01
CA LEU A 155 8.95 -12.12 -11.61
C LEU A 155 8.58 -10.71 -12.09
N ILE A 156 8.99 -9.67 -11.37
CA ILE A 156 8.83 -8.28 -11.81
C ILE A 156 9.52 -8.06 -13.15
N ARG A 157 10.78 -8.48 -13.30
CA ARG A 157 11.51 -8.36 -14.58
C ARG A 157 10.84 -9.15 -15.72
N LYS A 158 10.22 -10.29 -15.41
CA LYS A 158 9.54 -11.14 -16.39
C LYS A 158 8.19 -10.58 -16.84
N TYR A 159 7.38 -10.04 -15.91
CA TYR A 159 5.97 -9.71 -16.16
C TYR A 159 5.64 -8.22 -16.16
N CYS A 160 6.59 -7.36 -15.73
CA CYS A 160 6.44 -5.91 -15.71
C CYS A 160 7.42 -5.25 -16.69
N VAL A 161 7.51 -5.80 -17.91
CA VAL A 161 8.31 -5.20 -18.98
C VAL A 161 7.71 -3.87 -19.37
N LEU A 162 8.53 -2.82 -19.39
CA LEU A 162 8.12 -1.45 -19.71
C LEU A 162 8.65 -1.03 -21.08
N SER A 163 7.85 -0.27 -21.81
CA SER A 163 8.31 0.47 -22.99
C SER A 163 9.34 1.55 -22.59
N PRO A 164 10.10 2.11 -23.54
CA PRO A 164 11.01 3.23 -23.27
C PRO A 164 10.30 4.43 -22.61
N GLU A 165 9.11 4.78 -23.11
CA GLU A 165 8.25 5.83 -22.56
C GLU A 165 7.87 5.55 -21.09
N CYS A 166 7.41 4.33 -20.78
CA CYS A 166 7.07 3.94 -19.42
C CYS A 166 8.28 4.00 -18.47
N ASN A 167 9.46 3.61 -18.96
CA ASN A 167 10.69 3.70 -18.18
C ASN A 167 11.07 5.15 -17.87
N GLU A 168 10.90 6.06 -18.83
CA GLU A 168 11.15 7.49 -18.64
C GLU A 168 10.21 8.10 -17.58
N ILE A 169 8.92 7.79 -17.66
CA ILE A 169 7.94 8.21 -16.64
C ILE A 169 8.33 7.71 -15.25
N LEU A 170 8.67 6.43 -15.13
CA LEU A 170 9.06 5.83 -13.86
C LEU A 170 10.37 6.44 -13.33
N LYS A 171 11.33 6.73 -14.21
CA LYS A 171 12.59 7.39 -13.86
C LYS A 171 12.35 8.81 -13.33
N ASN A 172 11.54 9.60 -14.04
CA ASN A 172 11.19 10.96 -13.63
C ASN A 172 10.47 10.96 -12.26
N ALA A 173 9.55 10.03 -12.04
CA ALA A 173 8.89 9.86 -10.74
C ALA A 173 9.89 9.44 -9.64
N TYR A 174 10.81 8.51 -9.95
CA TYR A 174 11.83 8.05 -9.02
C TYR A 174 12.72 9.20 -8.52
N GLU A 175 13.19 10.06 -9.43
CA GLU A 175 14.03 11.22 -9.12
C GLU A 175 13.24 12.32 -8.40
N ARG A 176 12.03 12.66 -8.89
CA ARG A 176 11.21 13.73 -8.32
C ARG A 176 10.75 13.43 -6.89
N PHE A 177 10.38 12.18 -6.61
CA PHE A 177 9.86 11.77 -5.30
C PHE A 177 10.92 11.12 -4.39
N ASN A 178 12.20 11.10 -4.81
CA ASN A 178 13.29 10.43 -4.10
C ASN A 178 12.94 8.98 -3.69
N LEU A 179 12.36 8.23 -4.63
CA LEU A 179 11.89 6.87 -4.35
C LEU A 179 13.06 5.93 -4.11
N THR A 180 12.82 4.89 -3.30
CA THR A 180 13.76 3.79 -3.12
C THR A 180 13.55 2.71 -4.19
N ALA A 181 14.54 1.84 -4.39
CA ALA A 181 14.40 0.67 -5.26
C ALA A 181 13.19 -0.19 -4.88
N ARG A 182 12.86 -0.30 -3.58
CA ARG A 182 11.65 -0.99 -3.12
C ARG A 182 10.38 -0.28 -3.58
N ALA A 183 10.31 1.05 -3.40
CA ALA A 183 9.17 1.84 -3.87
C ALA A 183 8.97 1.69 -5.38
N ARG A 184 10.04 1.68 -6.18
CA ARG A 184 9.99 1.37 -7.62
C ARG A 184 9.35 0.00 -7.90
N SER A 185 9.84 -1.07 -7.27
CA SER A 185 9.29 -2.41 -7.47
C SER A 185 7.81 -2.49 -7.07
N ARG A 186 7.38 -1.72 -6.07
CA ARG A 186 5.98 -1.62 -5.64
C ARG A 186 5.11 -0.90 -6.68
N ILE A 187 5.58 0.23 -7.21
CA ILE A 187 4.91 0.94 -8.30
C ILE A 187 4.71 0.03 -9.51
N LEU A 188 5.72 -0.78 -9.88
CA LEU A 188 5.59 -1.74 -10.99
C LEU A 188 4.49 -2.77 -10.75
N LYS A 189 4.39 -3.33 -9.53
CA LYS A 189 3.33 -4.27 -9.16
C LYS A 189 1.94 -3.63 -9.24
N VAL A 190 1.82 -2.39 -8.80
CA VAL A 190 0.57 -1.60 -8.87
C VAL A 190 0.23 -1.32 -10.33
N ALA A 191 1.15 -0.80 -11.13
CA ALA A 191 0.96 -0.54 -12.56
C ALA A 191 0.54 -1.80 -13.33
N ARG A 192 1.16 -2.95 -13.04
CA ARG A 192 0.75 -4.25 -13.61
C ARG A 192 -0.67 -4.62 -13.22
N THR A 193 -1.10 -4.32 -12.00
CA THR A 193 -2.46 -4.58 -11.52
C THR A 193 -3.48 -3.68 -12.20
N ILE A 194 -3.16 -2.40 -12.37
CA ILE A 194 -4.00 -1.45 -13.12
C ILE A 194 -4.12 -1.90 -14.58
N ALA A 195 -3.00 -2.31 -15.21
CA ALA A 195 -3.02 -2.88 -16.55
C ALA A 195 -3.91 -4.13 -16.65
N ASP A 196 -3.93 -4.98 -15.62
CA ASP A 196 -4.81 -6.15 -15.57
C ASP A 196 -6.29 -5.78 -15.37
N MET A 197 -6.59 -4.69 -14.65
CA MET A 197 -7.95 -4.16 -14.53
C MET A 197 -8.46 -3.60 -15.86
N ASP A 198 -7.55 -3.04 -16.66
CA ASP A 198 -7.80 -2.58 -18.02
C ASP A 198 -7.80 -3.71 -19.07
N GLU A 199 -7.56 -4.97 -18.66
CA GLU A 199 -7.37 -6.11 -19.55
C GLU A 199 -6.24 -5.89 -20.60
N SER A 200 -5.30 -5.00 -20.30
CA SER A 200 -4.16 -4.66 -21.15
C SER A 200 -3.05 -5.70 -21.02
N LYS A 201 -2.58 -6.24 -22.14
CA LYS A 201 -1.45 -7.17 -22.14
C LYS A 201 -0.17 -6.51 -21.63
N ASP A 202 0.11 -5.30 -22.08
CA ASP A 202 1.31 -4.55 -21.74
C ASP A 202 1.01 -3.45 -20.71
N ILE A 203 2.02 -3.05 -19.94
CA ILE A 203 1.93 -1.89 -19.06
C ILE A 203 2.11 -0.65 -19.94
N LEU A 204 1.11 0.22 -19.96
CA LEU A 204 1.11 1.46 -20.73
C LEU A 204 1.43 2.67 -19.84
N ALA A 205 1.78 3.80 -20.46
CA ALA A 205 2.14 5.04 -19.77
C ALA A 205 1.09 5.46 -18.73
N LYS A 206 -0.19 5.37 -19.07
CA LYS A 206 -1.31 5.68 -18.16
C LYS A 206 -1.30 4.84 -16.88
N HIS A 207 -0.94 3.56 -16.96
CA HIS A 207 -0.89 2.65 -15.81
C HIS A 207 0.25 3.01 -14.86
N VAL A 208 1.40 3.40 -15.43
CA VAL A 208 2.55 3.85 -14.63
C VAL A 208 2.26 5.18 -13.96
N LEU A 209 1.68 6.14 -14.69
CA LEU A 209 1.31 7.45 -14.15
C LEU A 209 0.34 7.32 -12.98
N GLU A 210 -0.70 6.51 -13.12
CA GLU A 210 -1.67 6.25 -12.06
C GLU A 210 -1.02 5.57 -10.85
N ALA A 211 -0.19 4.54 -11.07
CA ALA A 211 0.53 3.86 -9.99
C ALA A 211 1.48 4.80 -9.23
N CYS A 212 2.16 5.70 -9.93
CA CYS A 212 2.97 6.76 -9.32
C CYS A 212 2.11 7.73 -8.51
N GLY A 213 0.91 8.07 -8.99
CA GLY A 213 -0.06 8.91 -8.29
C GLY A 213 -0.43 8.34 -6.91
N TYR A 214 -0.70 7.04 -6.81
CA TYR A 214 -0.98 6.37 -5.54
C TYR A 214 0.21 6.29 -4.58
N ARG A 215 1.41 6.70 -4.98
CA ARG A 215 2.60 6.76 -4.11
C ARG A 215 3.07 8.17 -3.83
N SER A 216 2.53 9.14 -4.57
CA SER A 216 2.78 10.55 -4.33
C SER A 216 2.04 10.98 -3.06
N ARG A 217 2.60 10.69 -1.88
CA ARG A 217 2.38 11.59 -0.75
C ARG A 217 2.84 12.96 -1.23
N GLN A 218 1.99 13.97 -1.17
CA GLN A 218 2.45 15.35 -1.23
C GLN A 218 3.23 15.65 0.06
N THR A 219 4.37 15.00 0.23
CA THR A 219 5.36 15.37 1.23
C THR A 219 6.33 16.28 0.52
N ASN A 220 6.24 17.56 0.87
CA ASN A 220 7.14 18.67 0.54
C ASN A 220 6.72 19.56 -0.63
N GLU A 221 5.59 20.28 -0.50
CA GLU A 221 5.79 21.74 -0.51
C GLU A 221 6.79 22.01 0.61
N LYS A 222 7.97 22.49 0.21
CA LYS A 222 9.06 22.82 1.10
C LYS A 222 8.50 23.63 2.26
N LEU A 223 8.42 23.03 3.44
CA LEU A 223 8.45 23.74 4.71
C LEU A 223 9.88 24.26 4.93
N TYR A 224 10.38 25.03 3.95
CA TYR A 224 11.56 25.91 3.96
C TYR A 224 11.47 26.83 2.73
#